data_AF-A0A8T1VHN0-F1
#
_entry.id   AF-A0A8T1VHN0-F1
#
_cell.length_a   1.000
_cell.length_b   1.000
_cell.length_c   1.000
_cell.angle_alpha   90.00
_cell.angle_beta   90.00
_cell.angle_gamma   90.00
#
_symmetry.space_group_name_H-M   'P 1'
#
loop_
_entity.id
_entity.type
_entity.pdbx_description
1 polymer ?
#
loop_
_entity_poly.entity_id
_entity_poly.type
_entity_poly.pdbx_seq_one_letter_code
_entity_poly.pdbx_strand_id
1 'polypeptide(L)'
;MTSFAPDTAAIQSRSPGSCGSSTSDLEEIEHLSVADTILADDNWIWLRNLLDPVSDETVRQQSKVYFARLHKTQNAAGIETTLAEMETWRSQLGDERTQVQEHELARALFLLGFDKSMSLSR
;
A
#
# COMPACT_ATOMS: atom_id res chain seq x y z
N MET A 1 50.47 35.56 37.24
CA MET A 1 49.71 36.76 36.85
C MET A 1 49.32 36.55 35.39
N THR A 2 48.08 36.35 34.95
CA THR A 2 46.74 36.60 35.49
C THR A 2 45.77 35.57 34.88
N SER A 3 44.81 35.14 35.70
CA SER A 3 43.65 34.33 35.38
C SER A 3 42.61 35.11 34.56
N PHE A 4 41.82 34.45 33.71
CA PHE A 4 40.42 34.81 33.39
C PHE A 4 39.70 33.62 32.71
N ALA A 5 38.75 33.01 33.43
CA ALA A 5 37.49 32.44 32.94
C ALA A 5 36.36 33.40 33.42
N PRO A 6 35.04 33.30 33.07
CA PRO A 6 34.23 32.24 32.44
C PRO A 6 33.41 32.79 31.21
N ASP A 7 32.52 32.10 30.47
CA ASP A 7 31.15 31.71 30.86
C ASP A 7 30.41 30.98 29.69
N THR A 8 29.63 29.97 30.08
CA THR A 8 28.32 29.50 29.57
C THR A 8 27.87 29.77 28.12
N ALA A 9 27.71 28.68 27.36
CA ALA A 9 26.64 28.54 26.38
C ALA A 9 26.10 27.10 26.37
N ALA A 10 24.94 26.92 27.00
CA ALA A 10 24.11 25.75 26.84
C ALA A 10 23.54 25.71 25.41
N ILE A 11 23.79 24.65 24.65
CA ILE A 11 22.96 24.29 23.49
C ILE A 11 22.66 22.79 23.53
N GLN A 12 21.47 22.52 24.06
CA GLN A 12 20.44 21.63 23.51
C GLN A 12 20.85 20.20 23.15
N SER A 13 20.43 19.29 24.03
CA SER A 13 19.49 18.22 23.69
C SER A 13 19.47 17.79 22.22
N ARG A 14 20.39 16.90 21.82
CA ARG A 14 20.06 15.98 20.72
C ARG A 14 19.18 14.89 21.31
N SER A 15 17.87 15.12 21.22
CA SER A 15 16.88 14.04 21.23
C SER A 15 17.36 12.93 20.29
N PRO A 16 17.28 11.64 20.66
CA PRO A 16 17.37 10.56 19.69
C PRO A 16 16.12 10.67 18.82
N GLY A 17 16.26 11.35 17.69
CA GLY A 17 15.20 11.55 16.73
C GLY A 17 14.91 10.25 15.98
N SER A 18 13.67 9.80 16.11
CA SER A 18 12.91 9.16 15.04
C SER A 18 13.35 7.76 14.58
N CYS A 19 13.21 6.77 15.46
CA CYS A 19 12.91 5.40 15.03
C CYS A 19 11.39 5.32 14.74
N GLY A 20 10.98 5.32 13.46
CA GLY A 20 9.55 5.24 13.16
C GLY A 20 9.14 5.08 11.69
N SER A 21 10.04 4.69 10.78
CA SER A 21 9.66 4.40 9.38
C SER A 21 9.85 2.94 8.98
N SER A 22 10.63 2.14 9.72
CA SER A 22 10.94 0.77 9.31
C SER A 22 9.76 -0.18 9.31
N THR A 23 8.66 0.12 10.02
CA THR A 23 7.51 -0.78 10.11
C THR A 23 6.66 -0.77 8.84
N SER A 24 6.46 0.39 8.23
CA SER A 24 5.61 0.54 7.04
C SER A 24 6.26 -0.10 5.82
N ASP A 25 7.57 0.10 5.64
CA ASP A 25 8.32 -0.51 4.53
C ASP A 25 8.36 -2.05 4.64
N LEU A 26 8.49 -2.58 5.87
CA LEU A 26 8.47 -4.03 6.11
C LEU A 26 7.10 -4.65 5.83
N GLU A 27 6.03 -3.97 6.24
CA GLU A 27 4.66 -4.43 5.99
C GLU A 27 4.32 -4.42 4.50
N GLU A 28 4.78 -3.41 3.76
CA GLU A 28 4.62 -3.36 2.30
C GLU A 28 5.37 -4.49 1.60
N ILE A 29 6.63 -4.73 1.97
CA ILE A 29 7.44 -5.85 1.43
C ILE A 29 6.77 -7.20 1.71
N GLU A 30 6.22 -7.40 2.91
CA GLU A 30 5.49 -8.62 3.24
C GLU A 30 4.26 -8.79 2.33
N HIS A 31 3.47 -7.73 2.14
CA HIS A 31 2.31 -7.77 1.26
C HIS A 31 2.69 -8.08 -0.19
N LEU A 32 3.77 -7.48 -0.72
CA LEU A 32 4.26 -7.77 -2.06
C LEU A 32 4.69 -9.23 -2.21
N SER A 33 5.44 -9.77 -1.26
CA SER A 33 5.88 -11.18 -1.30
C SER A 33 4.70 -12.16 -1.29
N VAL A 34 3.66 -11.85 -0.51
CA VAL A 34 2.44 -12.66 -0.45
C VAL A 34 1.63 -12.51 -1.73
N ALA A 35 1.50 -11.31 -2.28
CA ALA A 35 0.85 -11.09 -3.56
C ALA A 35 1.53 -11.91 -4.66
N ASP A 36 2.85 -11.84 -4.79
CA ASP A 36 3.59 -12.58 -5.82
C ASP A 36 3.43 -14.11 -5.68
N THR A 37 3.42 -14.60 -4.44
CA THR A 37 3.20 -16.03 -4.16
C THR A 37 1.80 -16.47 -4.60
N ILE A 38 0.77 -15.68 -4.29
CA ILE A 38 -0.62 -16.00 -4.66
C ILE A 38 -0.83 -15.84 -6.16
N LEU A 39 -0.32 -14.76 -6.76
CA LEU A 39 -0.44 -14.48 -8.19
C LEU A 39 0.26 -15.54 -9.06
N ALA A 40 1.19 -16.32 -8.51
CA ALA A 40 1.80 -17.43 -9.23
C ALA A 40 0.80 -18.55 -9.59
N ASP A 41 -0.29 -18.70 -8.81
CA ASP A 41 -1.33 -19.69 -9.04
C ASP A 41 -2.21 -19.34 -10.26
N ASP A 42 -2.55 -20.35 -11.07
CA ASP A 42 -3.32 -20.19 -12.30
C ASP A 42 -4.73 -19.62 -12.07
N ASN A 43 -5.30 -19.78 -10.87
CA ASN A 43 -6.57 -19.15 -10.49
C ASN A 43 -6.51 -17.61 -10.58
N TRP A 44 -5.31 -17.03 -10.54
CA TRP A 44 -5.09 -15.58 -10.61
C TRP A 44 -4.46 -15.13 -11.93
N ILE A 45 -4.45 -15.98 -12.96
CA ILE A 45 -3.94 -15.61 -14.29
C ILE A 45 -4.67 -14.38 -14.87
N TRP A 46 -5.96 -14.24 -14.61
CA TRP A 46 -6.72 -13.08 -15.07
C TRP A 46 -6.24 -11.78 -14.44
N LEU A 47 -5.84 -11.79 -13.17
CA LEU A 47 -5.33 -10.62 -12.47
C LEU A 47 -3.90 -10.29 -12.93
N ARG A 48 -3.08 -11.31 -13.20
CA ARG A 48 -1.78 -11.12 -13.87
C ARG A 48 -1.94 -10.45 -15.24
N ASN A 49 -2.89 -10.91 -16.06
CA ASN A 49 -3.17 -10.32 -17.37
C ASN A 49 -3.64 -8.85 -17.29
N LEU A 50 -4.22 -8.43 -16.16
CA LEU A 50 -4.57 -7.02 -15.90
C LEU A 50 -3.38 -6.19 -15.39
N LEU A 51 -2.44 -6.81 -14.67
CA LEU A 51 -1.22 -6.16 -14.17
C LEU A 51 -0.17 -5.95 -15.26
N ASP A 52 -0.02 -6.91 -16.17
CA ASP A 52 1.00 -6.90 -17.21
C ASP A 52 1.02 -5.66 -18.12
N PRO A 53 -0.14 -5.13 -18.60
CA PRO A 53 -0.16 -3.97 -19.48
C PRO A 53 -0.04 -2.62 -18.74
N VAL A 54 -0.15 -2.60 -17.40
CA VAL A 54 0.02 -1.38 -16.61
C VAL A 54 1.48 -0.97 -16.64
N SER A 55 1.77 0.23 -17.12
CA SER A 55 3.15 0.67 -17.36
C SER A 55 3.85 1.16 -16.08
N ASP A 56 3.10 1.80 -15.18
CA ASP A 56 3.60 2.39 -13.95
C ASP A 56 3.86 1.31 -12.88
N GLU A 57 5.12 1.16 -12.49
CA GLU A 57 5.53 0.21 -11.45
C GLU A 57 4.88 0.52 -10.09
N THR A 58 4.68 1.79 -9.77
CA THR A 58 4.03 2.22 -8.53
C THR A 58 2.59 1.72 -8.50
N VAL A 59 1.87 1.83 -9.61
CA VAL A 59 0.50 1.34 -9.75
C VAL A 59 0.48 -0.18 -9.64
N ARG A 60 1.42 -0.89 -10.27
CA ARG A 60 1.54 -2.36 -10.16
C ARG A 60 1.79 -2.80 -8.71
N GLN A 61 2.73 -2.19 -8.02
CA GLN A 61 3.06 -2.51 -6.62
C GLN A 61 1.89 -2.21 -5.69
N GLN A 62 1.29 -1.02 -5.81
CA GLN A 62 0.14 -0.64 -5.00
C GLN A 62 -1.04 -1.60 -5.22
N SER A 63 -1.28 -2.01 -6.47
CA SER A 63 -2.30 -3.01 -6.81
C SER A 63 -2.05 -4.36 -6.15
N LYS A 64 -0.79 -4.82 -6.13
CA LYS A 64 -0.38 -6.04 -5.41
C LYS A 64 -0.58 -5.92 -3.91
N VAL A 65 -0.27 -4.77 -3.32
CA VAL A 65 -0.50 -4.51 -1.89
C VAL A 65 -2.00 -4.60 -1.57
N TYR A 66 -2.85 -3.94 -2.35
CA TYR A 66 -4.30 -4.03 -2.16
C TYR A 66 -4.82 -5.45 -2.34
N PHE A 67 -4.35 -6.17 -3.36
CA PHE A 67 -4.69 -7.58 -3.55
C PHE A 67 -4.31 -8.43 -2.33
N ALA A 68 -3.09 -8.30 -1.80
CA ALA A 68 -2.65 -9.03 -0.63
C ALA A 68 -3.48 -8.68 0.62
N ARG A 69 -3.81 -7.39 0.83
CA ARG A 69 -4.68 -6.94 1.92
C ARG A 69 -6.07 -7.56 1.82
N LEU A 70 -6.69 -7.47 0.64
CA LEU A 70 -8.00 -8.07 0.37
C LEU A 70 -7.96 -9.58 0.58
N HIS A 71 -6.91 -10.27 0.14
CA HIS A 71 -6.79 -11.71 0.28
C HIS A 71 -6.59 -12.15 1.75
N LYS A 72 -5.69 -11.49 2.49
CA LYS A 72 -5.39 -11.83 3.89
C LYS A 72 -6.54 -11.51 4.85
N THR A 73 -7.27 -10.42 4.61
CA THR A 73 -8.30 -9.94 5.54
C THR A 73 -9.47 -10.92 5.66
N GLN A 74 -9.87 -11.23 6.89
CA GLN A 74 -10.91 -12.24 7.19
C GLN A 74 -12.21 -11.66 7.78
N ASN A 75 -12.33 -10.33 7.86
CA ASN A 75 -13.51 -9.67 8.38
C ASN A 75 -13.98 -8.55 7.44
N ALA A 76 -15.30 -8.32 7.40
CA ALA A 76 -15.90 -7.35 6.48
C ALA A 76 -15.39 -5.91 6.72
N ALA A 77 -15.25 -5.49 7.98
CA ALA A 77 -14.79 -4.14 8.32
C ALA A 77 -13.37 -3.82 7.77
N GLY A 78 -12.45 -4.79 7.81
CA GLY A 78 -11.12 -4.64 7.23
C GLY A 78 -11.14 -4.57 5.70
N ILE A 79 -12.06 -5.32 5.06
CA ILE A 79 -12.26 -5.23 3.61
C ILE A 79 -12.84 -3.85 3.24
N GLU A 80 -13.84 -3.36 3.97
CA GLU A 80 -14.42 -2.02 3.76
C GLU A 80 -13.37 -0.91 3.93
N THR A 81 -12.50 -1.03 4.93
CA THR A 81 -11.38 -0.10 5.13
C THR A 81 -10.46 -0.10 3.89
N THR A 82 -10.11 -1.28 3.39
CA THR A 82 -9.28 -1.42 2.19
C THR A 82 -9.97 -0.84 0.95
N LEU A 83 -11.27 -1.05 0.79
CA LEU A 83 -12.05 -0.52 -0.34
C LEU A 83 -12.12 1.02 -0.33
N ALA A 84 -12.26 1.64 0.86
CA ALA A 84 -12.24 3.10 0.99
C ALA A 84 -10.86 3.70 0.63
N GLU A 85 -9.78 3.04 1.02
CA GLU A 85 -8.42 3.42 0.60
C GLU A 85 -8.25 3.29 -0.93
N MET A 86 -8.74 2.20 -1.51
CA MET A 86 -8.68 1.98 -2.96
C MET A 86 -9.47 3.02 -3.75
N GLU A 87 -10.62 3.47 -3.26
CA GLU A 87 -11.40 4.52 -3.92
C GLU A 87 -10.64 5.85 -3.92
N THR A 88 -9.97 6.16 -2.80
CA THR A 88 -9.08 7.33 -2.70
C THR A 88 -7.91 7.20 -3.67
N TRP A 89 -7.24 6.05 -3.69
CA TRP A 89 -6.12 5.78 -4.62
C TRP A 89 -6.55 5.85 -6.09
N ARG A 90 -7.71 5.29 -6.46
CA ARG A 90 -8.24 5.34 -7.82
C ARG A 90 -8.40 6.78 -8.32
N SER A 91 -8.80 7.71 -7.44
CA SER A 91 -8.92 9.13 -7.80
C SER A 91 -7.58 9.79 -8.17
N GLN A 92 -6.46 9.15 -7.84
CA GLN A 92 -5.09 9.64 -8.07
C GLN A 92 -4.47 9.07 -9.34
N LEU A 93 -5.09 8.07 -10.00
CA LEU A 93 -4.56 7.40 -11.20
C LEU A 93 -4.60 8.27 -12.48
N GLY A 94 -5.02 9.53 -12.39
CA GLY A 94 -5.14 10.42 -13.54
C GLY A 94 -6.40 10.18 -14.38
N ASP A 95 -6.42 10.70 -15.61
CA ASP A 95 -7.60 10.62 -16.50
C ASP A 95 -7.80 9.19 -17.02
N GLU A 96 -9.00 8.65 -16.77
CA GLU A 96 -9.44 7.33 -17.21
C GLU A 96 -9.32 7.13 -18.73
N ARG A 97 -9.42 8.19 -19.52
CA ARG A 97 -9.25 8.10 -20.98
C ARG A 97 -7.83 7.79 -21.42
N THR A 98 -6.85 8.09 -20.57
CA THR A 98 -5.42 7.94 -20.86
C THR A 98 -4.77 6.78 -20.12
N GLN A 99 -5.32 6.40 -18.96
CA GLN A 99 -4.81 5.37 -18.06
C GLN A 99 -5.84 4.23 -17.93
N VAL A 100 -6.32 3.74 -19.08
CA VAL A 100 -7.45 2.79 -19.13
C VAL A 100 -7.12 1.53 -18.35
N GLN A 101 -5.90 1.00 -18.52
CA GLN A 101 -5.46 -0.24 -17.88
C GLN A 101 -5.38 -0.11 -16.35
N GLU A 102 -4.86 1.00 -15.86
CA GLU A 102 -4.73 1.33 -14.45
C GLU A 102 -6.13 1.42 -13.79
N HIS A 103 -7.07 2.08 -14.47
CA HIS A 103 -8.45 2.19 -14.00
C HIS A 103 -9.21 0.86 -14.06
N GLU A 104 -8.98 0.04 -15.10
CA GLU A 104 -9.54 -1.31 -15.20
C GLU A 104 -9.02 -2.22 -14.08
N LEU A 105 -7.72 -2.20 -13.80
CA LEU A 105 -7.11 -2.93 -12.69
C LEU A 105 -7.69 -2.50 -11.34
N ALA A 106 -7.79 -1.20 -11.10
CA ALA A 106 -8.38 -0.66 -9.87
C ALA A 106 -9.85 -1.10 -9.69
N ARG A 107 -10.64 -1.09 -10.77
CA ARG A 107 -12.03 -1.58 -10.77
C ARG A 107 -12.11 -3.07 -10.48
N ALA A 108 -11.27 -3.88 -11.12
CA ALA A 108 -11.27 -5.33 -10.93
C ALA A 108 -10.94 -5.71 -9.47
N LEU A 109 -9.92 -5.07 -8.88
CA LEU A 109 -9.59 -5.25 -7.47
C LEU A 109 -10.73 -4.80 -6.55
N PHE A 110 -11.38 -3.66 -6.86
CA PHE A 110 -12.49 -3.17 -6.05
C PHE A 110 -13.67 -4.14 -6.06
N LEU A 111 -14.03 -4.68 -7.23
CA LEU A 111 -15.09 -5.68 -7.36
C LEU A 111 -14.74 -6.98 -6.62
N LEU A 112 -13.49 -7.43 -6.68
CA LEU A 112 -13.01 -8.58 -5.90
C LEU A 112 -13.18 -8.36 -4.40
N GLY A 113 -12.78 -7.18 -3.90
CA GLY A 113 -12.95 -6.83 -2.49
C GLY A 113 -14.42 -6.70 -2.09
N PHE A 114 -15.25 -6.09 -2.94
CA PHE A 114 -16.68 -5.94 -2.68
C PHE A 114 -17.40 -7.29 -2.61
N ASP A 115 -17.14 -8.20 -3.54
CA ASP A 115 -17.67 -9.58 -3.52
C ASP A 115 -17.25 -10.31 -2.24
N LYS A 116 -15.98 -10.18 -1.85
CA LYS A 116 -15.50 -10.75 -0.59
C LYS A 116 -16.20 -10.16 0.63
N SER A 117 -16.38 -8.84 0.70
CA SER A 117 -17.11 -8.19 1.82
C SER A 117 -18.54 -8.72 1.94
N MET A 118 -19.22 -8.86 0.80
CA MET A 118 -20.57 -9.42 0.73
C MET A 118 -20.61 -10.89 1.17
N SER A 119 -19.56 -11.68 0.89
CA SER A 119 -19.46 -13.06 1.37
C SER A 119 -19.22 -13.17 2.88
N LEU A 120 -18.49 -12.23 3.48
CA LEU A 120 -18.15 -12.20 4.90
C LEU A 120 -19.26 -11.60 5.78
N SER A 121 -20.19 -10.84 5.18
CA SER A 121 -21.29 -10.17 5.88
C SER A 121 -22.56 -11.03 5.98
N ARG A 122 -22.53 -12.25 5.42
CA ARG A 122 -23.63 -13.24 5.46
C ARG A 122 -23.44 -14.20 6.62
#